data_AF-A0A7D5MXK1-F1
#
_entry.id   AF-A0A7D5MXK1-F1
#
_cell.length_a   1.000
_cell.length_b   1.000
_cell.length_c   1.000
_cell.angle_alpha   90.00
_cell.angle_beta   90.00
_cell.angle_gamma   90.00
#
_symmetry.space_group_name_H-M   'P 1'
#
loop_
_entity.id
_entity.type
_entity.pdbx_description
1 polymer ?
#
loop_
_entity_poly.entity_id
_entity_poly.type
_entity_poly.pdbx_seq_one_letter_code
_entity_poly.pdbx_strand_id
1 'polypeptide(L)'
;MARLPAGSVDAVFADPPYNLQLEGELLRPNHSRVDGVAESWDRFEDLAAYDRFSRAWLSEARRLLQPDGTLWVIGSYHNIFRLGAMLQDLGYWILNDIIWRKTNPMPNFRGRRFTNAHETLIWAARGRGARYRFNHWAMKNLNDELQMRSDWLLPVCGGPERLKQRGRKAHPTQKPEALLHRVLLASTAPGDLVLDPFFGTGTTGAVAQRLGRRFIGIERDETYVQLARERIAAVTAEAGKGSADPALLATPGARDAPRIPFGWLVERGLLQPGDVLMDARERYSARVAADGSIAVDGFRGSIHQVGARVQNLPACNGWQFWFTRRNGERVPIDLLRQQIRAEMN
;
A
#
# COMPACT_ATOMS: atom_id res chain seq x y z
N MET A 1 -21.16 3.70 10.87
CA MET A 1 -20.34 2.47 11.03
C MET A 1 -21.08 1.35 11.76
N ALA A 2 -21.69 1.57 12.92
CA ALA A 2 -22.37 0.53 13.73
C ALA A 2 -23.39 -0.37 12.96
N ARG A 3 -24.04 0.16 11.92
CA ARG A 3 -24.99 -0.58 11.07
C ARG A 3 -24.33 -1.55 10.07
N LEU A 4 -23.02 -1.49 9.91
CA LEU A 4 -22.28 -2.36 8.98
C LEU A 4 -21.85 -3.66 9.68
N PRO A 5 -21.89 -4.81 8.97
CA PRO A 5 -21.49 -6.09 9.54
C PRO A 5 -20.00 -6.11 9.89
N ALA A 6 -19.63 -6.83 10.94
CA ALA A 6 -18.22 -7.00 11.33
C ALA A 6 -17.45 -7.77 10.25
N GLY A 7 -16.15 -7.49 10.09
CA GLY A 7 -15.30 -8.18 9.11
C GLY A 7 -15.77 -8.04 7.66
N SER A 8 -16.38 -6.90 7.30
CA SER A 8 -16.99 -6.68 6.00
C SER A 8 -16.15 -5.85 5.03
N VAL A 9 -15.10 -5.17 5.50
CA VAL A 9 -14.26 -4.29 4.67
C VAL A 9 -12.81 -4.77 4.64
N ASP A 10 -12.16 -4.61 3.50
CA ASP A 10 -10.78 -5.06 3.26
C ASP A 10 -9.77 -3.99 3.71
N ALA A 11 -10.12 -2.72 3.53
CA ALA A 11 -9.29 -1.60 3.93
C ALA A 11 -10.10 -0.43 4.52
N VAL A 12 -9.47 0.34 5.40
CA VAL A 12 -9.98 1.61 5.91
C VAL A 12 -8.97 2.71 5.57
N PHE A 13 -9.42 3.83 5.00
CA PHE A 13 -8.65 5.07 4.95
C PHE A 13 -9.39 6.12 5.77
N ALA A 14 -8.71 6.75 6.73
CA ALA A 14 -9.30 7.75 7.60
C ALA A 14 -8.50 9.06 7.58
N ASP A 15 -9.16 10.15 7.19
CA ASP A 15 -8.70 11.54 7.32
C ASP A 15 -9.57 12.25 8.38
N PRO A 16 -9.39 11.93 9.68
CA PRO A 16 -10.21 12.50 10.73
C PRO A 16 -9.95 14.01 10.86
N PRO A 17 -10.84 14.76 11.55
CA PRO A 17 -10.51 16.10 12.03
C PRO A 17 -9.18 16.13 12.79
N TYR A 18 -8.36 17.16 12.55
CA TYR A 18 -7.02 17.27 13.13
C TYR A 18 -7.01 17.98 14.47
N ASN A 19 -8.11 18.64 14.85
CA ASN A 19 -8.17 19.49 16.03
C ASN A 19 -7.03 20.52 16.02
N LEU A 20 -6.99 21.38 14.99
CA LEU A 20 -5.86 22.28 14.78
C LEU A 20 -5.69 23.36 15.85
N GLN A 21 -6.69 23.53 16.74
CA GLN A 21 -6.69 24.50 17.84
C GLN A 21 -6.23 25.90 17.39
N LEU A 22 -6.68 26.33 16.21
CA LEU A 22 -6.27 27.62 15.63
C LEU A 22 -6.93 28.77 16.39
N GLU A 23 -6.10 29.67 16.91
CA GLU A 23 -6.53 30.91 17.56
C GLU A 23 -6.23 32.14 16.68
N GLY A 24 -7.25 32.99 16.51
CA GLY A 24 -7.12 34.29 15.84
C GLY A 24 -6.97 34.22 14.32
N GLU A 25 -6.80 35.40 13.72
CA GLU A 25 -6.64 35.57 12.27
C GLU A 25 -5.15 35.46 11.86
N LEU A 26 -4.92 34.78 10.73
CA LEU A 26 -3.61 34.74 10.08
C LEU A 26 -3.64 35.57 8.78
N LEU A 27 -2.78 36.58 8.72
CA LEU A 27 -2.57 37.42 7.54
C LEU A 27 -1.28 37.03 6.82
N ARG A 28 -1.29 37.14 5.49
CA ARG A 28 -0.09 37.06 4.65
C ARG A 28 0.71 38.37 4.71
N PRO A 29 1.98 38.39 4.24
CA PRO A 29 2.78 39.61 4.17
C PRO A 29 2.13 40.74 3.35
N ASN A 30 1.28 40.40 2.37
CA ASN A 30 0.52 41.35 1.58
C ASN A 30 -0.83 41.76 2.23
N HIS A 31 -1.01 41.52 3.53
CA HIS A 31 -2.21 41.79 4.32
C HIS A 31 -3.48 41.04 3.90
N SER A 32 -3.42 40.12 2.94
CA SER A 32 -4.56 39.26 2.63
C SER A 32 -4.75 38.14 3.67
N ARG A 33 -6.00 37.82 3.98
CA ARG A 33 -6.36 36.79 4.97
C ARG A 33 -6.05 35.38 4.47
N VAL A 34 -5.53 34.53 5.34
CA VAL A 34 -5.38 33.09 5.07
C VAL A 34 -6.71 32.39 5.33
N ASP A 35 -7.20 31.69 4.30
CA ASP A 35 -8.36 30.82 4.38
C ASP A 35 -7.95 29.46 4.99
N GLY A 36 -7.92 29.43 6.33
CA GLY A 36 -7.61 28.25 7.15
C GLY A 36 -8.83 27.37 7.46
N VAL A 37 -8.62 26.29 8.20
CA VAL A 37 -9.72 25.42 8.67
C VAL A 37 -10.36 26.08 9.89
N ALA A 38 -11.56 26.63 9.73
CA ALA A 38 -12.30 27.29 10.82
C ALA A 38 -13.58 26.52 11.23
N GLU A 39 -13.82 25.39 10.57
CA GLU A 39 -15.07 24.63 10.65
C GLU A 39 -15.32 24.02 12.03
N SER A 40 -16.60 23.90 12.40
CA SER A 40 -17.01 23.38 13.71
C SER A 40 -16.67 21.91 13.91
N TRP A 41 -16.53 21.12 12.83
CA TRP A 41 -16.13 19.71 12.91
C TRP A 41 -14.67 19.52 13.34
N ASP A 42 -13.83 20.54 13.26
CA ASP A 42 -12.43 20.50 13.69
C ASP A 42 -12.22 21.08 15.11
N ARG A 43 -13.31 21.36 15.84
CA ARG A 43 -13.25 21.95 17.18
C ARG A 43 -13.66 20.94 18.24
N PHE A 44 -12.77 20.70 19.19
CA PHE A 44 -13.00 19.84 20.34
C PHE A 44 -12.84 20.67 21.63
N GLU A 45 -13.62 20.32 22.64
CA GLU A 45 -13.57 20.98 23.96
C GLU A 45 -12.19 20.85 24.60
N ASP A 46 -11.64 19.65 24.59
CA ASP A 46 -10.32 19.34 25.10
C ASP A 46 -9.73 18.11 24.38
N LEU A 47 -8.49 17.75 24.74
CA LEU A 47 -7.84 16.56 24.20
C LEU A 47 -8.54 15.27 24.62
N ALA A 48 -9.22 15.23 25.77
CA ALA A 48 -9.92 14.03 26.23
C ALA A 48 -11.18 13.76 25.40
N ALA A 49 -11.88 14.80 24.94
CA ALA A 49 -12.99 14.72 24.01
C ALA A 49 -12.51 14.22 22.64
N TYR A 50 -11.38 14.73 22.15
CA TYR A 50 -10.76 14.21 20.93
C TYR A 50 -10.40 12.72 21.06
N ASP A 51 -9.89 12.31 22.22
CA ASP A 51 -9.52 10.93 22.49
C ASP A 51 -10.72 9.98 22.53
N ARG A 52 -11.80 10.38 23.24
CA ARG A 52 -13.05 9.60 23.28
C ARG A 52 -13.64 9.45 21.88
N PHE A 53 -13.69 10.54 21.12
CA PHE A 53 -14.11 10.51 19.71
C PHE A 53 -13.24 9.54 18.89
N SER A 54 -11.92 9.65 19.04
CA SER A 54 -10.96 8.90 18.24
C SER A 54 -10.99 7.40 18.53
N ARG A 55 -11.01 7.02 19.81
CA ARG A 55 -11.15 5.63 20.24
C ARG A 55 -12.45 5.01 19.76
N ALA A 56 -13.56 5.77 19.76
CA ALA A 56 -14.85 5.26 19.31
C ALA A 56 -14.83 4.88 17.83
N TRP A 57 -14.36 5.76 16.95
CA TRP A 57 -14.33 5.46 15.51
C TRP A 57 -13.26 4.42 15.15
N LEU A 58 -12.10 4.44 15.82
CA LEU A 58 -11.06 3.42 15.63
C LEU A 58 -11.53 2.02 16.05
N SER A 59 -12.27 1.91 17.15
CA SER A 59 -12.84 0.63 17.61
C SER A 59 -13.85 0.08 16.61
N GLU A 60 -14.69 0.93 16.03
CA GLU A 60 -15.62 0.53 14.98
C GLU A 60 -14.90 0.15 13.68
N ALA A 61 -13.89 0.92 13.25
CA ALA A 61 -13.07 0.57 12.10
C ALA A 61 -12.41 -0.81 12.28
N ARG A 62 -11.91 -1.11 13.48
CA ARG A 62 -11.32 -2.40 13.84
C ARG A 62 -12.32 -3.55 13.73
N ARG A 63 -13.55 -3.34 14.19
CA ARG A 63 -14.64 -4.31 14.13
C ARG A 63 -15.02 -4.62 12.69
N LEU A 64 -15.04 -3.60 11.83
CA LEU A 64 -15.43 -3.72 10.42
C LEU A 64 -14.35 -4.35 9.54
N LEU A 65 -13.06 -4.17 9.87
CA LEU A 65 -11.97 -4.78 9.12
C LEU A 65 -12.01 -6.32 9.15
N GLN A 66 -11.81 -6.93 8.00
CA GLN A 66 -11.51 -8.35 7.88
C GLN A 66 -10.24 -8.75 8.67
N PRO A 67 -10.06 -10.03 9.05
CA PRO A 67 -8.87 -10.51 9.75
C PRO A 67 -7.53 -10.05 9.15
N ASP A 68 -7.43 -10.06 7.82
CA ASP A 68 -6.23 -9.68 7.06
C ASP A 68 -6.31 -8.25 6.49
N GLY A 69 -7.32 -7.49 6.91
CA GLY A 69 -7.54 -6.12 6.45
C GLY A 69 -6.56 -5.11 7.05
N THR A 70 -6.51 -3.93 6.44
CA THR A 70 -5.58 -2.86 6.82
C THR A 70 -6.26 -1.53 7.09
N LEU A 71 -5.66 -0.71 7.95
CA LEU A 71 -6.05 0.67 8.19
C LEU A 71 -4.93 1.63 7.78
N TRP A 72 -5.33 2.73 7.16
CA TRP A 72 -4.53 3.92 6.97
C TRP A 72 -5.21 5.08 7.69
N VAL A 73 -4.46 5.82 8.50
CA VAL A 73 -4.91 7.09 9.09
C VAL A 73 -3.90 8.18 8.79
N ILE A 74 -4.36 9.37 8.43
CA ILE A 74 -3.52 10.54 8.21
C ILE A 74 -3.74 11.60 9.28
N GLY A 75 -2.67 12.33 9.59
CA GLY A 75 -2.71 13.42 10.54
C GLY A 75 -1.50 14.34 10.39
N SER A 76 -1.52 15.39 11.21
CA SER A 76 -0.35 16.25 11.43
C SER A 76 0.12 16.08 12.87
N TYR A 77 1.16 16.83 13.27
CA TYR A 77 1.66 16.78 14.64
C TYR A 77 0.59 17.10 15.72
N HIS A 78 -0.52 17.77 15.36
CA HIS A 78 -1.61 18.09 16.28
C HIS A 78 -2.34 16.84 16.81
N ASN A 79 -2.47 15.80 15.98
CA ASN A 79 -3.28 14.63 16.32
C ASN A 79 -2.57 13.27 16.12
N ILE A 80 -1.60 13.17 15.21
CA ILE A 80 -1.11 11.86 14.74
C ILE A 80 -0.46 11.03 15.85
N PHE A 81 0.19 11.67 16.83
CA PHE A 81 0.78 10.97 17.98
C PHE A 81 -0.29 10.32 18.87
N ARG A 82 -1.41 11.02 19.07
CA ARG A 82 -2.54 10.51 19.84
C ARG A 82 -3.21 9.33 19.13
N LEU A 83 -3.42 9.47 17.83
CA LEU A 83 -3.97 8.41 16.98
C LEU A 83 -3.04 7.18 16.95
N GLY A 84 -1.74 7.39 16.81
CA GLY A 84 -0.74 6.32 16.86
C GLY A 84 -0.77 5.51 18.15
N ALA A 85 -0.81 6.19 19.31
CA ALA A 85 -0.93 5.53 20.60
C ALA A 85 -2.24 4.72 20.72
N MET A 86 -3.38 5.29 20.31
CA MET A 86 -4.67 4.61 20.35
C MET A 86 -4.73 3.39 19.44
N LEU A 87 -4.11 3.44 18.25
CA LEU A 87 -4.02 2.29 17.36
C LEU A 87 -3.32 1.11 18.07
N GLN A 88 -2.20 1.37 18.73
CA GLN A 88 -1.47 0.35 19.48
C GLN A 88 -2.27 -0.18 20.67
N ASP A 89 -2.90 0.71 21.46
CA ASP A 89 -3.77 0.32 22.57
C ASP A 89 -4.92 -0.60 22.12
N LEU A 90 -5.49 -0.33 20.94
CA LEU A 90 -6.59 -1.10 20.37
C LEU A 90 -6.13 -2.40 19.68
N GLY A 91 -4.84 -2.72 19.71
CA GLY A 91 -4.29 -3.97 19.18
C GLY A 91 -4.11 -3.98 17.66
N TYR A 92 -4.06 -2.81 17.01
CA TYR A 92 -3.53 -2.72 15.65
C TYR A 92 -2.02 -2.95 15.66
N TRP A 93 -1.50 -3.49 14.56
CA TRP A 93 -0.06 -3.65 14.37
C TRP A 93 0.44 -2.64 13.33
N ILE A 94 1.12 -1.59 13.79
CA ILE A 94 1.69 -0.57 12.91
C ILE A 94 2.79 -1.21 12.06
N LEU A 95 2.68 -1.04 10.75
CA LEU A 95 3.61 -1.55 9.74
C LEU A 95 4.63 -0.49 9.36
N ASN A 96 4.15 0.70 9.03
CA ASN A 96 4.96 1.87 8.73
C ASN A 96 4.22 3.15 9.11
N ASP A 97 4.96 4.15 9.57
CA ASP A 97 4.60 5.54 9.36
C ASP A 97 5.15 6.01 7.99
N ILE A 98 4.36 6.80 7.28
CA ILE A 98 4.68 7.32 5.95
C ILE A 98 4.59 8.84 6.01
N ILE A 99 5.66 9.52 5.60
CA ILE A 99 5.72 10.98 5.56
C ILE A 99 5.31 11.47 4.17
N TRP A 100 4.16 12.12 4.08
CA TRP A 100 3.81 12.88 2.90
C TRP A 100 4.53 14.23 2.92
N ARG A 101 5.59 14.34 2.13
CA ARG A 101 6.34 15.58 1.90
C ARG A 101 5.65 16.40 0.83
N LYS A 102 5.23 17.61 1.18
CA LYS A 102 4.51 18.53 0.29
C LYS A 102 5.54 19.26 -0.58
N THR A 103 5.39 19.21 -1.91
CA THR A 103 6.27 19.97 -2.81
C THR A 103 5.98 21.47 -2.78
N ASN A 104 4.74 21.85 -2.48
CA ASN A 104 4.24 23.22 -2.48
C ASN A 104 3.39 23.53 -1.22
N PRO A 105 3.96 23.40 0.00
CA PRO A 105 3.24 23.71 1.23
C PRO A 105 2.99 25.22 1.36
N MET A 106 1.98 25.58 2.15
CA MET A 106 1.80 26.97 2.57
C MET A 106 2.99 27.37 3.47
N PRO A 107 3.71 28.47 3.16
CA PRO A 107 4.88 28.88 3.93
C PRO A 107 4.51 29.40 5.32
N ASN A 108 5.47 29.41 6.24
CA ASN A 108 5.33 30.12 7.51
C ASN A 108 5.49 31.63 7.28
N PHE A 109 4.43 32.41 7.55
CA PHE A 109 4.44 33.87 7.29
C PHE A 109 5.02 34.73 8.41
N ARG A 110 5.12 34.20 9.65
CA ARG A 110 5.53 34.97 10.84
C ARG A 110 6.94 34.65 11.33
N GLY A 111 7.65 33.72 10.68
CA GLY A 111 9.01 33.31 11.05
C GLY A 111 9.14 32.69 12.45
N ARG A 112 8.04 32.22 13.06
CA ARG A 112 8.04 31.73 14.46
C ARG A 112 8.30 30.24 14.61
N ARG A 113 8.16 29.48 13.52
CA ARG A 113 8.33 28.01 13.47
C ARG A 113 8.82 27.62 12.08
N PHE A 114 9.29 26.38 11.93
CA PHE A 114 9.50 25.77 10.63
C PHE A 114 8.20 25.73 9.81
N THR A 115 8.33 25.73 8.48
CA THR A 115 7.19 25.54 7.57
C THR A 115 6.62 24.14 7.75
N ASN A 116 5.31 24.04 7.96
CA ASN A 116 4.63 22.75 8.06
C ASN A 116 4.51 22.11 6.66
N ALA A 117 5.60 21.46 6.24
CA ALA A 117 5.80 20.94 4.89
C ALA A 117 5.49 19.44 4.75
N HIS A 118 4.92 18.81 5.76
CA HIS A 118 4.54 17.40 5.69
C HIS A 118 3.29 17.07 6.51
N GLU A 119 2.75 15.88 6.26
CA GLU A 119 1.79 15.17 7.11
C GLU A 119 2.27 13.73 7.27
N THR A 120 1.76 13.03 8.29
CA THR A 120 2.13 11.65 8.61
C THR A 120 0.92 10.76 8.42
N LEU A 121 1.10 9.69 7.65
CA LEU A 121 0.17 8.57 7.57
C LEU A 121 0.69 7.44 8.45
N ILE A 122 -0.20 6.71 9.10
CA ILE A 122 0.12 5.45 9.77
C ILE A 122 -0.60 4.33 9.01
N TRP A 123 0.17 3.37 8.54
CA TRP A 123 -0.31 2.12 7.96
C TRP A 123 -0.24 1.02 9.00
N ALA A 124 -1.37 0.39 9.30
CA ALA A 124 -1.46 -0.65 10.32
C ALA A 124 -2.32 -1.82 9.86
N ALA A 125 -1.86 -3.04 10.15
CA ALA A 125 -2.66 -4.24 10.00
C ALA A 125 -3.68 -4.33 11.15
N ARG A 126 -4.80 -5.04 10.92
CA ARG A 126 -5.78 -5.31 11.99
C ARG A 126 -5.14 -5.98 13.21
N GLY A 127 -4.06 -6.73 13.10
CA GLY A 127 -3.34 -7.21 14.28
C GLY A 127 -2.02 -7.86 13.93
N ARG A 128 -1.23 -8.21 14.96
CA ARG A 128 0.13 -8.73 14.77
C ARG A 128 0.21 -10.00 13.90
N GLY A 129 -0.83 -10.84 13.94
CA GLY A 129 -0.90 -12.08 13.16
C GLY A 129 -1.59 -11.96 11.80
N ALA A 130 -2.06 -10.77 11.43
CA ALA A 130 -2.79 -10.56 10.18
C ALA A 130 -1.87 -10.76 8.96
N ARG A 131 -2.35 -11.48 7.95
CA ARG A 131 -1.68 -11.68 6.65
C ARG A 131 -2.03 -10.53 5.70
N TYR A 132 -1.71 -9.31 6.12
CA TYR A 132 -2.03 -8.10 5.40
C TYR A 132 -1.49 -8.11 3.96
N ARG A 133 -2.21 -7.43 3.06
CA ARG A 133 -1.78 -7.26 1.68
C ARG A 133 -0.75 -6.15 1.57
N PHE A 134 0.34 -6.44 0.85
CA PHE A 134 1.28 -5.44 0.38
C PHE A 134 1.70 -5.75 -1.07
N ASN A 135 1.27 -4.91 -2.00
CA ASN A 135 1.58 -5.04 -3.42
C ASN A 135 2.98 -4.47 -3.71
N HIS A 136 4.00 -5.10 -3.14
CA HIS A 136 5.40 -4.65 -3.21
C HIS A 136 5.85 -4.32 -4.65
N TRP A 137 5.52 -5.20 -5.60
CA TRP A 137 5.89 -5.02 -7.00
C TRP A 137 5.19 -3.83 -7.65
N ALA A 138 3.90 -3.63 -7.38
CA ALA A 138 3.19 -2.44 -7.87
C ALA A 138 3.83 -1.15 -7.33
N MET A 139 4.22 -1.13 -6.06
CA MET A 139 4.89 0.02 -5.45
C MET A 139 6.30 0.24 -5.99
N LYS A 140 7.01 -0.84 -6.31
CA LYS A 140 8.34 -0.80 -6.94
C LYS A 140 8.24 -0.26 -8.38
N ASN A 141 7.27 -0.73 -9.16
CA ASN A 141 7.05 -0.27 -10.53
C ASN A 141 6.61 1.21 -10.57
N LEU A 142 5.78 1.64 -9.61
CA LEU A 142 5.39 3.06 -9.46
C LEU A 142 6.56 3.99 -9.09
N ASN A 143 7.72 3.41 -8.77
CA ASN A 143 8.92 4.11 -8.35
C ASN A 143 10.13 3.68 -9.20
N ASP A 144 9.90 3.47 -10.49
CA ASP A 144 10.93 3.18 -11.50
C ASP A 144 11.86 2.01 -11.14
N GLU A 145 11.27 0.87 -10.76
CA GLU A 145 11.98 -0.34 -10.33
C GLU A 145 12.83 -0.16 -9.05
N LEU A 146 12.63 0.92 -8.30
CA LEU A 146 13.23 1.10 -6.98
C LEU A 146 12.20 0.83 -5.88
N GLN A 147 12.65 0.23 -4.78
CA GLN A 147 11.77 0.00 -3.63
C GLN A 147 11.17 1.33 -3.14
N MET A 148 9.83 1.39 -3.04
CA MET A 148 9.14 2.57 -2.54
C MET A 148 9.55 2.86 -1.09
N ARG A 149 9.91 4.12 -0.83
CA ARG A 149 10.32 4.60 0.49
C ARG A 149 9.13 5.03 1.34
N SER A 150 9.38 5.25 2.63
CA SER A 150 8.39 5.81 3.56
C SER A 150 8.23 7.33 3.46
N ASP A 151 8.99 8.03 2.61
CA ASP A 151 8.84 9.46 2.38
C ASP A 151 8.34 9.74 0.96
N TRP A 152 7.08 10.18 0.84
CA TRP A 152 6.41 10.41 -0.44
C TRP A 152 6.38 11.89 -0.77
N LEU A 153 7.09 12.28 -1.82
CA LEU A 153 7.09 13.65 -2.33
C LEU A 153 5.93 13.85 -3.31
N LEU A 154 4.89 14.59 -2.89
CA LEU A 154 3.68 14.82 -3.68
C LEU A 154 3.16 16.26 -3.48
N PRO A 155 2.56 16.90 -4.50
CA PRO A 155 1.94 18.22 -4.34
C PRO A 155 0.68 18.18 -3.49
N VAL A 156 0.28 19.33 -2.96
CA VAL A 156 -1.05 19.51 -2.36
C VAL A 156 -2.14 19.49 -3.45
N CYS A 157 -3.37 19.16 -3.07
CA CYS A 157 -4.53 19.20 -3.97
C CYS A 157 -4.77 20.64 -4.46
N GLY A 158 -4.57 20.86 -5.76
CA GLY A 158 -4.64 22.15 -6.43
C GLY A 158 -5.13 22.01 -7.89
N GLY A 159 -5.13 23.12 -8.63
CA GLY A 159 -5.51 23.10 -10.05
C GLY A 159 -6.94 22.59 -10.29
N PRO A 160 -7.19 21.86 -11.41
CA PRO A 160 -8.49 21.30 -11.75
C PRO A 160 -9.01 20.23 -10.78
N GLU A 161 -8.11 19.53 -10.07
CA GLU A 161 -8.48 18.50 -9.09
C GLU A 161 -9.19 19.10 -7.86
N ARG A 162 -8.84 20.34 -7.51
CA ARG A 162 -9.39 21.02 -6.34
C ARG A 162 -10.82 21.47 -6.62
N LEU A 163 -11.79 20.85 -5.96
CA LEU A 163 -13.20 21.20 -6.13
C LEU A 163 -13.46 22.62 -5.66
N LYS A 164 -14.27 23.34 -6.43
CA LYS A 164 -14.66 24.71 -6.14
C LYS A 164 -16.17 24.86 -6.17
N GLN A 165 -16.69 25.63 -5.23
CA GLN A 165 -18.09 26.06 -5.21
C GLN A 165 -18.10 27.59 -5.23
N ARG A 166 -18.79 28.19 -6.20
CA ARG A 166 -18.87 29.66 -6.38
C ARG A 166 -17.48 30.35 -6.38
N GLY A 167 -16.51 29.72 -7.05
CA GLY A 167 -15.14 30.24 -7.17
C GLY A 167 -14.24 30.05 -5.93
N ARG A 168 -14.77 29.54 -4.81
CA ARG A 168 -14.01 29.25 -3.58
C ARG A 168 -13.76 27.76 -3.42
N LYS A 169 -12.80 27.38 -2.58
CA LYS A 169 -12.53 25.97 -2.25
C LYS A 169 -13.80 25.35 -1.67
N ALA A 170 -14.22 24.20 -2.20
CA ALA A 170 -15.41 23.51 -1.71
C ALA A 170 -15.15 22.80 -0.36
N HIS A 171 -13.93 22.28 -0.17
CA HIS A 171 -13.49 21.66 1.08
C HIS A 171 -12.11 22.23 1.50
N PRO A 172 -11.90 22.56 2.79
CA PRO A 172 -10.66 23.18 3.22
C PRO A 172 -9.48 22.20 3.18
N THR A 173 -9.73 20.92 3.46
CA THR A 173 -8.70 19.87 3.65
C THR A 173 -8.73 18.76 2.60
N GLN A 174 -9.28 19.00 1.39
CA GLN A 174 -9.30 18.00 0.30
C GLN A 174 -7.88 17.44 0.05
N LYS A 175 -7.74 16.12 0.16
CA LYS A 175 -6.48 15.40 -0.09
C LYS A 175 -6.25 15.15 -1.58
N PRO A 176 -4.97 15.15 -2.04
CA PRO A 176 -4.64 14.90 -3.43
C PRO A 176 -4.90 13.43 -3.80
N GLU A 177 -5.48 13.19 -4.98
CA GLU A 177 -5.78 11.84 -5.49
C GLU A 177 -4.52 10.98 -5.60
N ALA A 178 -3.36 11.56 -5.96
CA ALA A 178 -2.10 10.85 -6.06
C ALA A 178 -1.67 10.17 -4.74
N LEU A 179 -2.02 10.77 -3.59
CA LEU A 179 -1.75 10.20 -2.29
C LEU A 179 -2.61 8.95 -2.06
N LEU A 180 -3.92 9.06 -2.30
CA LEU A 180 -4.86 7.95 -2.18
C LEU A 180 -4.56 6.84 -3.19
N HIS A 181 -4.08 7.18 -4.38
CA HIS A 181 -3.66 6.21 -5.38
C HIS A 181 -2.53 5.31 -4.84
N ARG A 182 -1.51 5.90 -4.21
CA ARG A 182 -0.43 5.12 -3.56
C ARG A 182 -0.96 4.26 -2.41
N VAL A 183 -1.81 4.81 -1.55
CA VAL A 183 -2.40 4.09 -0.42
C VAL A 183 -3.17 2.84 -0.87
N LEU A 184 -4.11 3.03 -1.81
CA LEU A 184 -4.96 1.94 -2.28
C LEU A 184 -4.15 0.93 -3.11
N LEU A 185 -3.28 1.40 -4.01
CA LEU A 185 -2.46 0.50 -4.81
C LEU A 185 -1.49 -0.34 -3.96
N ALA A 186 -0.96 0.23 -2.87
CA ALA A 186 -0.03 -0.48 -1.98
C ALA A 186 -0.68 -1.66 -1.26
N SER A 187 -1.96 -1.56 -0.91
CA SER A 187 -2.55 -2.39 0.14
C SER A 187 -3.95 -2.96 -0.17
N THR A 188 -4.43 -2.81 -1.41
CA THR A 188 -5.72 -3.39 -1.87
C THR A 188 -5.58 -4.02 -3.25
N ALA A 189 -6.45 -4.98 -3.57
CA ALA A 189 -6.64 -5.55 -4.90
C ALA A 189 -7.90 -4.97 -5.58
N PRO A 190 -8.03 -5.05 -6.92
CA PRO A 190 -9.32 -4.81 -7.58
C PRO A 190 -10.45 -5.64 -6.93
N GLY A 191 -11.62 -5.03 -6.76
CA GLY A 191 -12.79 -5.64 -6.10
C GLY A 191 -12.85 -5.48 -4.57
N ASP A 192 -11.71 -5.21 -3.91
CA ASP A 192 -11.66 -4.95 -2.46
C ASP A 192 -12.57 -3.76 -2.09
N LEU A 193 -13.16 -3.83 -0.89
CA LEU A 193 -14.06 -2.83 -0.34
C LEU A 193 -13.31 -1.90 0.63
N VAL A 194 -13.22 -0.63 0.25
CA VAL A 194 -12.55 0.43 1.03
C VAL A 194 -13.57 1.25 1.81
N LEU A 195 -13.42 1.34 3.14
CA LEU A 195 -14.21 2.24 3.98
C LEU A 195 -13.46 3.55 4.22
N ASP A 196 -14.17 4.66 4.04
CA ASP A 196 -13.73 5.98 4.48
C ASP A 196 -14.77 6.59 5.43
N PRO A 197 -14.49 6.68 6.75
CA PRO A 197 -15.40 7.22 7.74
C PRO A 197 -15.44 8.76 7.76
N PHE A 198 -14.57 9.44 7.00
CA PHE A 198 -14.44 10.89 6.92
C PHE A 198 -14.35 11.33 5.45
N PHE A 199 -15.40 11.01 4.70
CA PHE A 199 -15.33 10.96 3.24
C PHE A 199 -15.12 12.33 2.58
N GLY A 200 -15.54 13.42 3.22
CA GLY A 200 -15.45 14.77 2.68
C GLY A 200 -16.04 14.84 1.28
N THR A 201 -15.28 15.40 0.34
CA THR A 201 -15.67 15.49 -1.09
C THR A 201 -15.30 14.25 -1.92
N GLY A 202 -15.12 13.10 -1.28
CA GLY A 202 -15.08 11.79 -1.95
C GLY A 202 -13.78 11.45 -2.66
N THR A 203 -12.62 11.97 -2.24
CA THR A 203 -11.32 11.61 -2.86
C THR A 203 -11.08 10.10 -2.83
N THR A 204 -11.32 9.44 -1.68
CA THR A 204 -11.15 7.99 -1.56
C THR A 204 -12.05 7.23 -2.52
N GLY A 205 -13.32 7.62 -2.65
CA GLY A 205 -14.28 6.97 -3.55
C GLY A 205 -13.92 7.17 -5.02
N ALA A 206 -13.52 8.38 -5.41
CA ALA A 206 -13.10 8.68 -6.78
C ALA A 206 -11.89 7.83 -7.20
N VAL A 207 -10.87 7.72 -6.34
CA VAL A 207 -9.68 6.91 -6.61
C VAL A 207 -9.99 5.41 -6.55
N ALA A 208 -10.80 4.96 -5.58
CA ALA A 208 -11.22 3.57 -5.49
C ALA A 208 -11.94 3.13 -6.78
N GLN A 209 -12.89 3.94 -7.27
CA GLN A 209 -13.61 3.69 -8.51
C GLN A 209 -12.66 3.60 -9.72
N ARG A 210 -11.72 4.55 -9.87
CA ARG A 210 -10.73 4.51 -10.97
C ARG A 210 -9.85 3.27 -10.95
N LEU A 211 -9.51 2.79 -9.76
CA LEU A 211 -8.69 1.60 -9.57
C LEU A 211 -9.52 0.31 -9.57
N GLY A 212 -10.83 0.35 -9.82
CA GLY A 212 -11.67 -0.85 -9.80
C GLY A 212 -11.85 -1.47 -8.41
N ARG A 213 -11.78 -0.66 -7.34
CA ARG A 213 -12.12 -1.02 -5.96
C ARG A 213 -13.54 -0.55 -5.66
N ARG A 214 -14.22 -1.27 -4.76
CA ARG A 214 -15.50 -0.83 -4.19
C ARG A 214 -15.23 0.10 -3.02
N PHE A 215 -16.18 0.97 -2.67
CA PHE A 215 -16.02 1.84 -1.51
C PHE A 215 -17.32 2.05 -0.73
N ILE A 216 -17.17 2.39 0.56
CA ILE A 216 -18.21 2.98 1.41
C ILE A 216 -17.65 4.29 1.95
N GLY A 217 -18.30 5.41 1.62
CA GLY A 217 -17.99 6.72 2.18
C GLY A 217 -19.04 7.15 3.20
N ILE A 218 -18.60 7.62 4.37
CA ILE A 218 -19.47 8.22 5.40
C ILE A 218 -19.07 9.69 5.55
N GLU A 219 -20.04 10.58 5.39
CA GLU A 219 -19.87 12.02 5.58
C GLU A 219 -21.13 12.58 6.24
N ARG A 220 -20.96 13.53 7.16
CA ARG A 220 -22.05 14.17 7.90
C ARG A 220 -22.62 15.38 7.16
N ASP A 221 -21.80 16.07 6.37
CA ASP A 221 -22.17 17.28 5.66
C ASP A 221 -22.80 16.95 4.31
N GLU A 222 -24.09 17.28 4.15
CA GLU A 222 -24.85 17.00 2.94
C GLU A 222 -24.29 17.68 1.69
N THR A 223 -23.65 18.86 1.84
CA THR A 223 -23.01 19.56 0.72
C THR A 223 -21.80 18.78 0.24
N TYR A 224 -20.98 18.27 1.16
CA TYR A 224 -19.83 17.44 0.81
C TYR A 224 -20.25 16.10 0.20
N VAL A 225 -21.32 15.47 0.71
CA VAL A 225 -21.92 14.27 0.11
C VAL A 225 -22.34 14.52 -1.33
N GLN A 226 -23.02 15.64 -1.61
CA GLN A 226 -23.48 15.96 -2.96
C GLN A 226 -22.29 16.14 -3.93
N LEU A 227 -21.27 16.88 -3.52
CA LEU A 227 -20.05 17.06 -4.31
C LEU A 227 -19.30 15.74 -4.55
N ALA A 228 -19.24 14.88 -3.54
CA ALA A 228 -18.64 13.56 -3.66
C ALA A 228 -19.39 12.70 -4.70
N ARG A 229 -20.73 12.70 -4.67
CA ARG A 229 -21.57 11.97 -5.63
C ARG A 229 -21.33 12.46 -7.06
N GLU A 230 -21.34 13.77 -7.29
CA GLU A 230 -21.08 14.37 -8.60
C GLU A 230 -19.69 14.01 -9.13
N ARG A 231 -18.66 14.15 -8.30
CA ARG A 231 -17.28 13.78 -8.65
C ARG A 231 -17.15 12.31 -9.02
N ILE A 232 -17.75 11.42 -8.25
CA ILE A 232 -17.65 9.96 -8.48
C ILE A 232 -18.45 9.56 -9.73
N ALA A 233 -19.62 10.16 -9.95
CA ALA A 233 -20.40 9.92 -11.16
C ALA A 233 -19.62 10.31 -12.43
N ALA A 234 -18.88 11.42 -12.39
CA ALA A 234 -18.01 11.84 -13.49
C ALA A 234 -16.90 10.79 -13.77
N VAL A 235 -16.26 10.27 -12.72
CA VAL A 235 -15.28 9.18 -12.85
C VAL A 235 -15.88 7.93 -13.49
N THR A 236 -17.09 7.52 -13.08
CA THR A 236 -17.77 6.36 -13.65
C THR A 236 -18.11 6.58 -15.13
N ALA A 237 -18.55 7.79 -15.50
CA ALA A 237 -18.86 8.13 -16.89
C ALA A 237 -17.61 8.14 -17.79
N GLU A 238 -16.45 8.56 -17.25
CA GLU A 238 -15.16 8.47 -17.95
C GLU A 238 -14.72 7.01 -18.15
N ALA A 239 -14.84 6.17 -17.12
CA ALA A 239 -14.49 4.75 -17.20
C ALA A 239 -15.37 3.97 -18.20
N GLY A 240 -16.64 4.36 -18.37
CA GLY A 240 -17.55 3.76 -19.36
C GLY A 240 -17.19 4.05 -20.82
N LYS A 241 -16.32 5.03 -21.10
CA LYS A 241 -15.88 5.40 -22.45
C LYS A 241 -14.67 4.60 -22.95
N GLY A 242 -14.18 3.68 -22.13
CA GLY A 242 -13.07 2.77 -22.42
C GLY A 242 -12.68 2.10 -21.11
N SER A 243 -13.39 1.02 -20.74
CA SER A 243 -13.11 0.33 -19.48
C SER A 243 -11.65 -0.10 -19.47
N ALA A 244 -10.89 0.35 -18.48
CA ALA A 244 -9.54 -0.15 -18.29
C ALA A 244 -9.60 -1.68 -18.22
N ASP A 245 -8.82 -2.34 -19.08
CA ASP A 245 -8.69 -3.79 -19.08
C ASP A 245 -8.42 -4.24 -17.63
N PRO A 246 -9.27 -5.12 -17.04
CA PRO A 246 -9.06 -5.61 -15.68
C PRO A 246 -7.64 -6.15 -15.44
N ALA A 247 -6.97 -6.67 -16.48
CA ALA A 247 -5.59 -7.11 -16.41
C ALA A 247 -4.61 -5.96 -16.08
N LEU A 248 -4.88 -4.73 -16.52
CA LEU A 248 -4.05 -3.55 -16.24
C LEU A 248 -4.26 -3.00 -14.82
N LEU A 249 -5.39 -3.29 -14.19
CA LEU A 249 -5.68 -2.91 -12.81
C LEU A 249 -5.18 -3.96 -11.79
N ALA A 250 -4.94 -5.19 -12.26
CA ALA A 250 -4.36 -6.24 -11.47
C ALA A 250 -2.93 -5.87 -11.04
N THR A 251 -2.55 -6.28 -9.83
CA THR A 251 -1.21 -6.05 -9.27
C THR A 251 -0.59 -7.40 -8.88
N PRO A 252 -0.35 -8.31 -9.86
CA PRO A 252 0.13 -9.64 -9.57
C PRO A 252 1.47 -9.59 -8.82
N GLY A 253 1.56 -10.27 -7.69
CA GLY A 253 2.81 -10.47 -6.99
C GLY A 253 3.62 -11.59 -7.62
N ALA A 254 4.95 -11.57 -7.46
CA ALA A 254 5.82 -12.67 -7.88
C ALA A 254 5.47 -14.03 -7.24
N ARG A 255 4.68 -14.04 -6.16
CA ARG A 255 4.17 -15.25 -5.48
C ARG A 255 2.87 -15.79 -6.07
N ASP A 256 2.17 -14.99 -6.88
CA ASP A 256 0.90 -15.37 -7.50
C ASP A 256 1.12 -16.15 -8.82
N ALA A 257 2.34 -16.09 -9.37
CA ALA A 257 2.73 -16.93 -10.50
C ALA A 257 2.76 -18.42 -10.08
N PRO A 258 2.34 -19.35 -10.96
CA PRO A 258 2.42 -20.78 -10.71
C PRO A 258 3.82 -21.19 -10.23
N ARG A 259 3.88 -21.91 -9.11
CA ARG A 259 5.15 -22.41 -8.58
C ARG A 259 5.64 -23.53 -9.49
N ILE A 260 6.82 -23.34 -10.07
CA ILE A 260 7.52 -24.38 -10.84
C ILE A 260 8.49 -25.08 -9.89
N PRO A 261 8.21 -26.31 -9.42
CA PRO A 261 9.13 -27.07 -8.59
C PRO A 261 10.33 -27.54 -9.43
N PHE A 262 11.47 -27.78 -8.77
CA PHE A 262 12.65 -28.30 -9.47
C PHE A 262 12.40 -29.67 -10.12
N GLY A 263 11.55 -30.50 -9.52
CA GLY A 263 11.15 -31.80 -10.09
C GLY A 263 10.59 -31.71 -11.51
N TRP A 264 9.93 -30.61 -11.89
CA TRP A 264 9.42 -30.44 -13.26
C TRP A 264 10.52 -30.38 -14.32
N LEU A 265 11.73 -29.96 -13.96
CA LEU A 265 12.88 -30.02 -14.87
C LEU A 265 13.28 -31.47 -15.17
N VAL A 266 13.14 -32.34 -14.17
CA VAL A 266 13.41 -33.78 -14.30
C VAL A 266 12.26 -34.46 -15.05
N GLU A 267 11.01 -34.20 -14.66
CA GLU A 267 9.81 -34.77 -15.28
C GLU A 267 9.67 -34.40 -16.76
N ARG A 268 10.02 -33.16 -17.14
CA ARG A 268 10.00 -32.70 -18.54
C ARG A 268 11.28 -33.04 -19.31
N GLY A 269 12.22 -33.78 -18.72
CA GLY A 269 13.47 -34.20 -19.36
C GLY A 269 14.46 -33.07 -19.66
N LEU A 270 14.29 -31.89 -19.05
CA LEU A 270 15.25 -30.79 -19.15
C LEU A 270 16.52 -31.07 -18.33
N LEU A 271 16.41 -31.89 -17.29
CA LEU A 271 17.51 -32.49 -16.56
C LEU A 271 17.22 -33.98 -16.39
N GLN A 272 18.26 -34.79 -16.28
CA GLN A 272 18.14 -36.22 -16.07
C GLN A 272 18.72 -36.63 -14.70
N PRO A 273 18.21 -37.71 -14.08
CA PRO A 273 18.85 -38.29 -12.91
C PRO A 273 20.31 -38.66 -13.23
N GLY A 274 21.23 -38.21 -12.39
CA GLY A 274 22.68 -38.36 -12.57
C GLY A 274 23.39 -37.11 -13.11
N ASP A 275 22.65 -36.15 -13.70
CA ASP A 275 23.21 -34.87 -14.16
C ASP A 275 23.92 -34.15 -13.01
N VAL A 276 25.02 -33.47 -13.34
CA VAL A 276 25.83 -32.74 -12.36
C VAL A 276 25.47 -31.26 -12.43
N LEU A 277 25.02 -30.72 -11.29
CA LEU A 277 24.89 -29.29 -11.06
C LEU A 277 26.14 -28.75 -10.39
N MET A 278 26.53 -27.52 -10.71
CA MET A 278 27.70 -26.84 -10.17
C MET A 278 27.40 -25.39 -9.79
N ASP A 279 28.17 -24.79 -8.88
CA ASP A 279 28.08 -23.33 -8.68
C ASP A 279 28.78 -22.56 -9.81
N ALA A 280 28.55 -21.25 -9.89
CA ALA A 280 29.12 -20.39 -10.94
C ALA A 280 30.67 -20.43 -11.02
N ARG A 281 31.34 -20.83 -9.93
CA ARG A 281 32.79 -20.94 -9.83
C ARG A 281 33.30 -22.39 -9.87
N GLU A 282 32.42 -23.37 -10.09
CA GLU A 282 32.74 -24.79 -10.15
C GLU A 282 33.43 -25.35 -8.89
N ARG A 283 33.20 -24.71 -7.73
CA ARG A 283 33.73 -25.10 -6.42
C ARG A 283 32.91 -26.21 -5.77
N TYR A 284 31.61 -26.22 -6.05
CA TYR A 284 30.67 -27.19 -5.48
C TYR A 284 29.95 -27.92 -6.61
N SER A 285 29.68 -29.20 -6.39
CA SER A 285 28.88 -30.01 -7.30
C SER A 285 27.86 -30.85 -6.56
N ALA A 286 26.74 -31.16 -7.23
CA ALA A 286 25.70 -32.03 -6.72
C ALA A 286 25.07 -32.82 -7.87
N ARG A 287 24.61 -34.05 -7.61
CA ARG A 287 23.96 -34.89 -8.62
C ARG A 287 22.44 -34.82 -8.52
N VAL A 288 21.78 -34.73 -9.66
CA VAL A 288 20.31 -34.74 -9.77
C VAL A 288 19.77 -36.14 -9.49
N ALA A 289 18.71 -36.23 -8.69
CA ALA A 289 17.98 -37.46 -8.44
C ALA A 289 16.61 -37.46 -9.13
N ALA A 290 16.02 -38.65 -9.31
CA ALA A 290 14.77 -38.83 -10.06
C ALA A 290 13.53 -38.17 -9.44
N ASP A 291 13.56 -37.89 -8.14
CA ASP A 291 12.47 -37.23 -7.41
C ASP A 291 12.61 -35.70 -7.36
N GLY A 292 13.55 -35.11 -8.10
CA GLY A 292 13.82 -33.67 -8.06
C GLY A 292 14.55 -33.19 -6.80
N SER A 293 15.19 -34.10 -6.06
CA SER A 293 16.23 -33.73 -5.10
C SER A 293 17.61 -33.71 -5.76
N ILE A 294 18.59 -33.12 -5.07
CA ILE A 294 20.00 -33.21 -5.45
C ILE A 294 20.82 -33.78 -4.29
N ALA A 295 21.95 -34.40 -4.59
CA ALA A 295 22.79 -35.07 -3.61
C ALA A 295 24.27 -34.66 -3.70
N VAL A 296 24.90 -34.46 -2.54
CA VAL A 296 26.33 -34.18 -2.38
C VAL A 296 26.82 -34.88 -1.10
N ASP A 297 27.95 -35.58 -1.16
CA ASP A 297 28.64 -36.18 0.00
C ASP A 297 27.71 -36.88 1.01
N GLY A 298 26.84 -37.76 0.53
CA GLY A 298 25.90 -38.54 1.37
C GLY A 298 24.71 -37.74 1.91
N PHE A 299 24.62 -36.44 1.65
CA PHE A 299 23.45 -35.62 1.95
C PHE A 299 22.56 -35.45 0.71
N ARG A 300 21.26 -35.64 0.88
CA ARG A 300 20.25 -35.49 -0.18
C ARG A 300 19.14 -34.54 0.29
N GLY A 301 18.75 -33.61 -0.56
CA GLY A 301 17.72 -32.63 -0.23
C GLY A 301 17.32 -31.78 -1.42
N SER A 302 16.50 -30.74 -1.17
CA SER A 302 16.16 -29.77 -2.21
C SER A 302 17.38 -28.98 -2.68
N ILE A 303 17.28 -28.38 -3.88
CA ILE A 303 18.31 -27.49 -4.44
C ILE A 303 18.71 -26.35 -3.47
N HIS A 304 17.78 -25.92 -2.61
CA HIS A 304 17.99 -24.89 -1.60
C HIS A 304 18.76 -25.41 -0.39
N GLN A 305 18.34 -26.55 0.16
CA GLN A 305 18.97 -27.16 1.34
C GLN A 305 20.41 -27.58 1.04
N VAL A 306 20.64 -28.21 -0.11
CA VAL A 306 21.98 -28.64 -0.53
C VAL A 306 22.86 -27.43 -0.84
N GLY A 307 22.34 -26.42 -1.54
CA GLY A 307 23.06 -25.18 -1.80
C GLY A 307 23.46 -24.43 -0.54
N ALA A 308 22.60 -24.40 0.48
CA ALA A 308 22.88 -23.80 1.78
C ALA A 308 23.96 -24.59 2.53
N ARG A 309 23.87 -25.93 2.51
CA ARG A 309 24.82 -26.83 3.16
C ARG A 309 26.23 -26.70 2.60
N VAL A 310 26.41 -26.76 1.28
CA VAL A 310 27.75 -26.70 0.67
C VAL A 310 28.43 -25.35 0.88
N GLN A 311 27.65 -24.28 1.08
CA GLN A 311 28.15 -22.94 1.38
C GLN A 311 28.29 -22.66 2.88
N ASN A 312 27.84 -23.57 3.75
CA ASN A 312 27.70 -23.34 5.20
C ASN A 312 26.90 -22.05 5.53
N LEU A 313 25.75 -21.87 4.86
CA LEU A 313 24.86 -20.71 5.01
C LEU A 313 23.49 -21.15 5.58
N PRO A 314 22.77 -20.25 6.27
CA PRO A 314 21.44 -20.55 6.82
C PRO A 314 20.36 -20.73 5.73
N ALA A 315 20.56 -20.16 4.54
CA ALA A 315 19.63 -20.28 3.41
C ALA A 315 20.37 -20.09 2.07
N CYS A 316 19.81 -20.65 0.99
CA CYS A 316 20.33 -20.50 -0.36
C CYS A 316 19.18 -20.47 -1.38
N ASN A 317 19.25 -19.56 -2.35
CA ASN A 317 18.41 -19.62 -3.55
C ASN A 317 19.03 -20.57 -4.58
N GLY A 318 18.67 -21.86 -4.51
CA GLY A 318 19.20 -22.90 -5.40
C GLY A 318 19.02 -22.59 -6.90
N TRP A 319 17.96 -21.86 -7.28
CA TRP A 319 17.72 -21.46 -8.67
C TRP A 319 18.84 -20.60 -9.26
N GLN A 320 19.39 -19.69 -8.45
CA GLN A 320 20.46 -18.79 -8.88
C GLN A 320 21.85 -19.34 -8.58
N PHE A 321 21.95 -20.29 -7.63
CA PHE A 321 23.21 -20.86 -7.22
C PHE A 321 23.70 -21.97 -8.15
N TRP A 322 22.80 -22.83 -8.61
CA TRP A 322 23.15 -24.01 -9.40
C TRP A 322 23.10 -23.75 -10.91
N PHE A 323 24.08 -24.31 -11.61
CA PHE A 323 24.26 -24.28 -13.05
C PHE A 323 24.36 -25.72 -13.55
N THR A 324 23.82 -25.98 -14.73
CA THR A 324 24.08 -27.22 -15.48
C THR A 324 24.95 -26.89 -16.70
N ARG A 325 25.53 -27.91 -17.33
CA ARG A 325 26.20 -27.75 -18.63
C ARG A 325 25.28 -28.22 -19.75
N ARG A 326 25.07 -27.36 -20.75
CA ARG A 326 24.39 -27.70 -22.00
C ARG A 326 25.22 -27.21 -23.17
N ASN A 327 25.48 -28.08 -24.14
CA ASN A 327 26.29 -27.76 -25.33
C ASN A 327 27.66 -27.13 -25.00
N GLY A 328 28.29 -27.56 -23.90
CA GLY A 328 29.57 -27.02 -23.43
C GLY A 328 29.48 -25.70 -22.65
N GLU A 329 28.31 -25.07 -22.61
CA GLU A 329 28.09 -23.80 -21.90
C GLU A 329 27.45 -24.01 -20.53
N ARG A 330 27.75 -23.10 -19.60
CA ARG A 330 27.17 -23.08 -18.26
C ARG A 330 25.85 -22.33 -18.29
N VAL A 331 24.78 -22.99 -17.89
CA VAL A 331 23.42 -22.47 -17.92
C VAL A 331 22.86 -22.49 -16.49
N PRO A 332 22.49 -21.35 -15.89
CA PRO A 332 21.77 -21.34 -14.63
C PRO A 332 20.49 -22.16 -14.74
N ILE A 333 20.19 -22.99 -13.73
CA ILE A 333 18.96 -23.80 -13.76
C ILE A 333 17.69 -22.92 -13.71
N ASP A 334 17.81 -21.66 -13.29
CA ASP A 334 16.71 -20.68 -13.38
C ASP A 334 16.26 -20.40 -14.82
N LEU A 335 17.17 -20.45 -15.80
CA LEU A 335 16.79 -20.28 -17.21
C LEU A 335 15.88 -21.42 -17.68
N LEU A 336 16.15 -22.64 -17.23
CA LEU A 336 15.31 -23.79 -17.53
C LEU A 336 13.92 -23.67 -16.85
N ARG A 337 13.87 -23.09 -15.65
CA ARG A 337 12.60 -22.74 -14.99
C ARG A 337 11.81 -21.69 -15.78
N GLN A 338 12.51 -20.70 -16.34
CA GLN A 338 11.89 -19.66 -17.18
C GLN A 338 11.36 -20.23 -18.50
N GLN A 339 12.06 -21.21 -19.10
CA GLN A 339 11.57 -21.92 -20.28
C GLN A 339 10.21 -22.60 -19.99
N ILE A 340 10.12 -23.37 -18.90
CA ILE A 340 8.85 -23.99 -18.49
C ILE A 340 7.77 -22.93 -18.27
N ARG A 341 8.13 -21.79 -17.65
CA ARG A 341 7.18 -20.70 -17.39
C ARG A 341 6.64 -20.10 -18.69
N ALA A 342 7.48 -19.94 -19.70
CA ALA A 342 7.09 -19.42 -21.00
C ALA A 342 6.16 -20.38 -21.77
N GLU A 343 6.26 -21.69 -21.54
CA GLU A 343 5.36 -22.70 -22.11
C GLU A 343 3.98 -22.77 -21.42
N MET A 344 3.84 -22.16 -20.23
CA MET A 344 2.58 -22.15 -19.45
C MET A 344 1.69 -20.93 -19.72
N ASN A 345 2.25 -19.90 -20.35
CA ASN A 345 1.57 -18.66 -20.74
C ASN A 345 1.28 -18.68 -22.24
#